data_AF-R9J132-F1
#
_entry.id   AF-R9J132-F1
#
_cell.length_a   1.000
_cell.length_b   1.000
_cell.length_c   1.000
_cell.angle_alpha   90.00
_cell.angle_beta   90.00
_cell.angle_gamma   90.00
#
_symmetry.space_group_name_H-M   'P 1'
#
loop_
_entity.id
_entity.type
_entity.pdbx_description
1 polymer ?
#
loop_
_entity_poly.entity_id
_entity_poly.type
_entity_poly.pdbx_seq_one_letter_code
_entity_poly.pdbx_strand_id
1 'polypeptide(L)' 'MRYFKERGIRYQFIDMKEKGMNKGECVSVKQAVCGIENLLDKDNRYTDVLALVKYTSDEDKDEKNT' A
#
# COMPACT_ATOMS: atom_id res chain seq x y z
N MET A 1 9.09 13.07 8.40
CA MET A 1 10.53 13.36 8.57
C MET A 1 10.90 13.73 10.00
N ARG A 2 10.30 14.80 10.55
CA ARG A 2 10.60 15.32 11.90
C ARG A 2 10.51 14.26 13.00
N TYR A 3 9.41 13.50 13.02
CA TYR A 3 9.19 12.40 13.97
C TYR A 3 10.38 11.43 14.09
N PHE A 4 10.91 10.97 12.95
CA PHE A 4 12.02 10.02 12.89
C PHE A 4 13.35 10.68 13.26
N LYS A 5 13.61 11.90 12.76
CA LYS A 5 14.85 12.64 13.04
C LYS A 5 15.03 12.93 14.54
N GLU A 6 13.97 13.38 15.20
CA GLU A 6 14.00 13.70 16.64
C GLU A 6 14.23 12.47 17.53
N ARG A 7 13.97 11.27 17.01
CA ARG A 7 14.15 9.99 17.72
C ARG A 7 15.40 9.24 17.30
N GLY A 8 16.23 9.82 16.42
CA GLY A 8 17.40 9.14 15.87
C GLY A 8 17.08 7.89 15.03
N ILE A 9 15.84 7.75 14.56
CA ILE A 9 15.41 6.60 13.74
C ILE A 9 15.86 6.88 12.30
N ARG A 10 16.71 6.01 11.77
CA ARG A 10 17.09 6.06 10.35
C ARG A 10 15.90 5.63 9.49
N TYR A 11 15.69 6.34 8.38
CA TYR A 11 14.63 6.06 7.43
C TYR A 11 15.08 6.45 6.02
N GLN A 12 14.38 5.92 5.03
CA GLN A 12 14.51 6.29 3.62
C GLN A 12 13.26 7.09 3.21
N PHE A 13 13.45 8.16 2.46
CA PHE A 13 12.35 8.86 1.80
C PHE A 13 12.27 8.41 0.35
N ILE A 14 11.08 8.04 -0.11
CA ILE A 14 10.81 7.61 -1.49
C ILE A 14 9.68 8.50 -2.01
N ASP A 15 9.91 9.20 -3.11
CA ASP A 15 8.84 9.87 -3.85
C ASP A 15 8.18 8.83 -4.76
N MET A 16 6.97 8.41 -4.38
CA MET A 16 6.20 7.39 -5.11
C MET A 16 5.74 7.84 -6.50
N LYS A 17 5.73 9.15 -6.80
CA LYS A 17 5.39 9.67 -8.14
C LYS A 17 6.56 9.52 -9.11
N GLU A 18 7.79 9.67 -8.61
CA GLU A 18 9.00 9.53 -9.42
C GLU A 18 9.53 8.09 -9.43
N LYS A 19 9.44 7.39 -8.29
CA LYS A 19 9.94 6.03 -8.09
C LYS A 19 8.89 5.20 -7.35
N GLY A 20 8.10 4.46 -8.12
CA GLY A 20 7.18 3.48 -7.57
C GLY A 20 7.90 2.35 -6.83
N MET A 21 7.16 1.61 -6.02
CA MET A 21 7.65 0.37 -5.41
C MET A 21 7.78 -0.72 -6.46
N ASN A 22 8.83 -1.53 -6.34
CA ASN A 22 8.89 -2.77 -7.11
C ASN A 22 7.87 -3.80 -6.55
N LYS A 23 7.62 -4.87 -7.31
CA LYS A 23 6.64 -5.91 -6.94
C LYS A 23 6.91 -6.51 -5.55
N GLY A 24 8.18 -6.78 -5.23
CA GLY A 24 8.57 -7.38 -3.94
C GLY A 24 8.38 -6.42 -2.77
N GLU A 25 8.76 -5.14 -2.93
CA GLU A 25 8.56 -4.09 -1.94
C GLU A 25 7.08 -3.88 -1.63
N CYS A 26 6.25 -3.80 -2.67
CA CYS A 26 4.80 -3.65 -2.51
C CYS A 26 4.19 -4.84 -1.75
N VAL A 27 4.59 -6.08 -2.06
CA VAL A 27 4.12 -7.28 -1.35
C VAL A 27 4.56 -7.27 0.12
N SER A 28 5.83 -6.93 0.39
CA SER A 28 6.39 -6.87 1.75
C SER A 28 5.65 -5.83 2.61
N VAL A 29 5.44 -4.63 2.07
CA VAL A 29 4.72 -3.56 2.76
C VAL A 29 3.25 -3.94 2.99
N LYS A 30 2.57 -4.47 1.97
CA LYS A 30 1.19 -4.96 2.07
C LYS A 30 1.02 -5.99 3.18
N GLN A 31 1.96 -6.94 3.31
CA GLN A 31 1.95 -7.94 4.36
C GLN A 31 2.16 -7.31 5.75
N ALA A 32 3.11 -6.39 5.87
CA ALA A 32 3.41 -5.72 7.13
C ALA A 32 2.24 -4.90 7.70
N VAL A 33 1.37 -4.37 6.83
CA VAL A 33 0.17 -3.61 7.24
C VAL A 33 -1.11 -4.44 7.23
N CYS A 34 -1.02 -5.78 7.13
CA CYS A 34 -2.16 -6.69 7.13
C CYS A 34 -3.17 -6.47 5.98
N GLY A 35 -2.69 -6.10 4.78
CA GLY A 35 -3.52 -6.08 3.56
C GLY A 35 -3.55 -4.74 2.83
N ILE A 36 -4.08 -4.75 1.61
CA ILE A 36 -4.08 -3.58 0.71
C ILE A 36 -5.03 -2.48 1.19
N GLU A 37 -6.11 -2.83 1.89
CA GLU A 37 -7.08 -1.91 2.47
C GLU A 37 -6.45 -0.85 3.38
N ASN A 38 -5.34 -1.19 4.05
CA ASN A 38 -4.61 -0.29 4.94
C ASN A 38 -3.57 0.57 4.22
N LEU A 39 -3.35 0.33 2.93
CA LEU A 39 -2.51 1.16 2.06
C LEU A 39 -3.33 2.20 1.27
N LEU A 40 -4.64 2.00 1.18
CA LEU A 40 -5.54 2.89 0.45
C LEU A 40 -6.07 3.99 1.34
N ASP A 41 -6.10 5.21 0.80
CA ASP A 41 -6.82 6.32 1.41
C ASP A 41 -8.32 6.13 1.16
N LYS A 42 -9.09 5.86 2.23
CA LYS A 42 -10.53 5.58 2.16
C LYS A 42 -11.36 6.83 1.87
N ASP A 43 -10.81 8.01 2.14
CA ASP A 43 -11.48 9.29 1.91
C ASP A 43 -11.00 9.95 0.61
N ASN A 44 -10.35 9.16 -0.27
CA ASN A 44 -9.86 9.66 -1.54
C ASN A 44 -11.02 10.16 -2.42
N ARG A 45 -10.80 11.31 -3.06
CA ARG A 45 -11.73 11.94 -4.02
C ARG A 45 -11.99 11.09 -5.27
N TYR A 46 -11.13 10.10 -5.55
CA TYR A 46 -11.29 9.16 -6.67
C TYR A 46 -11.94 7.85 -6.22
N THR A 47 -13.25 7.90 -5.97
CA THR A 47 -14.05 6.77 -5.46
C THR A 47 -14.08 5.57 -6.42
N ASP A 48 -14.07 5.83 -7.73
CA ASP A 48 -14.18 4.76 -8.75
C ASP A 48 -12.93 3.89 -8.80
N VAL A 49 -11.76 4.50 -8.59
CA VAL A 49 -10.47 3.78 -8.54
C VAL A 49 -10.41 2.89 -7.30
N LEU A 50 -10.92 3.36 -6.16
CA LEU A 50 -11.04 2.54 -4.95
C LEU A 50 -11.98 1.36 -5.16
N ALA A 51 -13.11 1.56 -5.86
CA ALA A 51 -14.06 0.48 -6.17
C ALA A 51 -13.43 -0.59 -7.06
N LEU A 52 -12.68 -0.18 -8.10
CA LEU A 52 -11.99 -1.11 -8.99
C LEU A 52 -10.94 -1.94 -8.24
N VAL A 53 -10.11 -1.30 -7.42
CA VAL A 53 -9.06 -2.00 -6.64
C VAL A 53 -9.68 -3.00 -5.67
N LYS A 54 -10.79 -2.64 -5.01
CA LYS A 54 -11.49 -3.56 -4.10
C LYS A 54 -12.00 -4.79 -4.83
N TYR A 55 -12.69 -4.60 -5.95
CA TYR A 55 -13.25 -5.68 -6.75
C TYR A 55 -12.15 -6.65 -7.23
N THR A 56 -11.05 -6.14 -7.80
CA THR A 56 -9.92 -7.00 -8.21
C THR A 56 -9.26 -7.72 -7.02
N SER A 57 -9.16 -7.06 -5.85
CA SER A 57 -8.54 -7.66 -4.67
C SER A 57 -9.38 -8.76 -4.02
N ASP A 58 -10.70 -8.76 -4.23
CA ASP A 58 -11.59 -9.81 -3.78
C ASP A 58 -11.55 -11.02 -4.74
N GLU A 59 -11.47 -10.80 -6.05
CA GLU A 59 -11.23 -11.87 -7.04
C GLU A 59 -9.92 -12.64 -6.76
N ASP A 60 -8.83 -11.94 -6.42
CA ASP A 60 -7.54 -12.54 -6.04
C ASP A 60 -7.60 -13.41 -4.76
N LYS A 61 -8.60 -13.22 -3.88
CA LYS A 61 -8.76 -14.03 -2.66
C LYS A 61 -9.45 -15.37 -2.95
N ASP A 62 -10.34 -15.40 -3.95
CA ASP A 62 -11.10 -16.59 -4.29
C ASP A 62 -10.28 -17.60 -5.11
N GLU A 63 -9.21 -17.17 -5.78
CA GLU A 63 -8.31 -18.07 -6.54
C GLU A 63 -7.34 -18.89 -5.67
N LYS A 64 -7.23 -18.64 -4.35
CA LYS A 64 -6.28 -19.34 -3.47
C LYS A 64 -6.80 -20.58 -2.75
N ASN A 65 -8.03 -21.01 -3.03
CA ASN A 65 -8.61 -22.23 -2.45
C ASN A 65 -9.12 -23.17 -3.55
N THR A 66 -8.22 -23.70 -4.39
CA THR A 66 -8.42 -24.99 -5.09
C THR A 66 -7.11 -25.73 -5.26
#